data_AF-A0A759K4J9-F1
#
_entry.id   AF-A0A759K4J9-F1
#
_cell.length_a   1.000
_cell.length_b   1.000
_cell.length_c   1.000
_cell.angle_alpha   90.00
_cell.angle_beta   90.00
_cell.angle_gamma   90.00
#
_symmetry.space_group_name_H-M   'P 1'
#
loop_
_entity.id
_entity.type
_entity.pdbx_description
1 polymer ?
#
loop_
_entity_poly.entity_id
_entity_poly.type
_entity_poly.pdbx_seq_one_letter_code
_entity_poly.pdbx_strand_id
1 'polypeptide(L)' 'MNNLMVIDGIEVRRDVHGRYCLNDLHRAAGGEQKYRP' A
#
# COMPACT_ATOMS: atom_id res chain seq x y z
N MET A 1 -10.93 -10.99 9.51
CA MET A 1 -9.48 -11.18 9.73
C MET A 1 -8.76 -10.13 8.91
N ASN A 2 -7.99 -9.25 9.55
CA ASN A 2 -7.23 -8.22 8.85
C ASN A 2 -5.87 -8.82 8.50
N ASN A 3 -5.68 -9.26 7.26
CA ASN A 3 -4.43 -9.85 6.82
C ASN A 3 -3.41 -8.72 6.62
N LEU A 4 -2.41 -8.68 7.50
CA LEU A 4 -1.28 -7.76 7.39
C LEU A 4 -0.50 -8.06 6.10
N MET A 5 -0.36 -7.06 5.24
CA MET A 5 0.48 -7.12 4.04
C MET A 5 1.64 -6.14 4.21
N VAL A 6 2.87 -6.64 4.13
CA VAL A 6 4.09 -5.83 4.22
C VAL A 6 4.93 -6.07 2.98
N ILE A 7 5.34 -5.00 2.31
CA ILE A 7 6.24 -5.02 1.15
C ILE A 7 7.42 -4.15 1.49
N ASP A 8 8.63 -4.72 1.52
CA ASP A 8 9.86 -3.97 1.83
C ASP A 8 9.78 -3.11 3.11
N GLY A 9 9.16 -3.66 4.16
CA GLY A 9 8.94 -2.97 5.44
C GLY A 9 7.80 -1.93 5.44
N ILE A 10 7.11 -1.75 4.32
CA ILE A 10 5.96 -0.85 4.20
C ILE A 10 4.68 -1.64 4.38
N GLU A 11 3.91 -1.25 5.40
CA GLU A 11 2.56 -1.77 5.62
C GLU A 11 1.58 -1.25 4.55
N VAL A 12 0.86 -2.17 3.92
CA VAL A 12 -0.19 -1.85 2.95
C VAL A 12 -1.55 -2.07 3.58
N ARG A 13 -2.24 -0.96 3.87
CA ARG A 13 -3.53 -1.00 4.56
C ARG A 13 -4.67 -1.41 3.62
N ARG A 14 -5.71 -2.00 4.21
CA ARG A 14 -6.99 -2.27 3.55
C ARG A 14 -8.15 -1.58 4.25
N ASP A 15 -9.18 -1.25 3.48
CA ASP A 15 -10.45 -0.77 4.01
C ASP A 15 -11.42 -1.92 4.38
N VAL A 16 -12.61 -1.54 4.86
CA VAL A 16 -13.67 -2.48 5.25
C VAL A 16 -14.21 -3.32 4.08
N HIS A 17 -13.97 -2.89 2.84
CA HIS A 17 -14.34 -3.62 1.62
C HIS A 17 -13.19 -4.48 1.08
N GLY A 18 -12.04 -4.53 1.78
CA GLY A 18 -10.87 -5.29 1.37
C GLY A 18 -10.03 -4.64 0.27
N ARG A 19 -10.27 -3.37 -0.07
CA ARG A 19 -9.50 -2.63 -1.07
C ARG A 19 -8.21 -2.10 -0.47
N TYR A 20 -7.12 -2.13 -1.23
CA TYR A 20 -5.82 -1.63 -0.77
C TYR A 20 -5.69 -0.12 -0.86
N CYS A 21 -4.95 0.47 0.07
CA CYS A 21 -4.56 1.86 0.01
C CYS A 21 -3.56 2.08 -1.12
N LEU A 22 -3.98 2.82 -2.15
CA LEU A 22 -3.16 3.13 -3.32
C LEU A 22 -1.87 3.89 -2.96
N ASN A 23 -1.92 4.77 -1.96
CA ASN A 23 -0.74 5.51 -1.50
C ASN A 23 0.30 4.61 -0.83
N ASP A 24 -0.14 3.60 -0.07
CA ASP A 24 0.79 2.66 0.56
C ASP A 24 1.44 1.77 -0.51
N LEU A 25 0.68 1.37 -1.54
CA LEU A 25 1.20 0.66 -2.71
C LEU A 25 2.22 1.50 -3.49
N HIS A 26 1.95 2.80 -3.67
CA HIS A 26 2.90 3.71 -4.31
C HIS A 26 4.22 3.81 -3.53
N ARG A 27 4.13 3.95 -2.21
CA ARG A 27 5.31 3.96 -1.33
C ARG A 27 6.08 2.64 -1.42
N ALA A 28 5.37 1.51 -1.39
CA ALA A 28 5.96 0.17 -1.55
C ALA A 28 6.62 -0.04 -2.92
N ALA A 29 6.16 0.65 -3.96
CA ALA A 29 6.75 0.64 -5.29
C ALA A 29 7.95 1.59 -5.46
N GLY A 30 8.41 2.24 -4.39
CA GLY A 30 9.58 3.13 -4.38
C GLY A 30 9.27 4.63 -4.31
N GLY A 31 7.99 5.04 -4.30
CA GLY A 31 7.61 6.44 -4.00
C GLY A 31 8.06 7.50 -5.02
N GLU A 32 8.46 7.09 -6.22
CA GLU A 32 8.98 7.98 -7.26
C GLU A 32 7.92 8.99 -7.73
N GLN A 33 8.27 10.29 -7.80
CA GLN A 33 7.29 11.35 -8.08
C GLN A 33 6.51 11.16 -9.40
N LYS A 34 7.14 10.53 -10.41
CA LYS A 34 6.54 10.24 -11.72
C LYS A 34 5.42 9.18 -11.67
N TYR A 35 5.36 8.38 -10.60
CA TYR A 35 4.39 7.29 -10.42
C TYR A 35 3.39 7.56 -9.31
N ARG A 36 3.20 8.83 -8.94
CA ARG A 36 2.26 9.21 -7.90
C ARG A 36 0.82 8.87 -8.32
N PRO A 37 0.01 8.36 -7.37
CA PRO A 37 -1.43 8.15 -7.54
C PRO A 37 -2.20 9.40 -7.94
#